data_AF-A0A1B6G3Z4-F1
#
_entry.id   AF-A0A1B6G3Z4-F1
#
_cell.length_a   1.000
_cell.length_b   1.000
_cell.length_c   1.000
_cell.angle_alpha   90.00
_cell.angle_beta   90.00
_cell.angle_gamma   90.00
#
_symmetry.space_group_name_H-M   'P 1'
#
loop_
_entity.id
_entity.type
_entity.pdbx_description
1 polymer ?
#
loop_
_entity_poly.entity_id
_entity_poly.type
_entity_poly.pdbx_seq_one_letter_code
_entity_poly.pdbx_strand_id
1 'polypeptide(L)'
;ITQMKSERFVFPDVKESDAMFSAETAPSWADAEECSHCRNSFTFFRRRHHCRACGGSFCHECSPFMIPVPKIGFEREVRVCRVCYVELSKPTTEPKPKLKSKPKPTTKEESDLPKEYLESSLAQQSQVPLKKSEDEIREEEEFQLAMALSKSEAELKEQQS
;
A
#
# COMPACT_ATOMS: atom_id res chain seq x y z
N ILE A 1 -26.38 -8.24 -15.66
CA ILE A 1 -27.03 -7.11 -14.96
C ILE A 1 -27.93 -6.27 -15.90
N THR A 2 -27.50 -5.97 -17.13
CA THR A 2 -28.25 -5.09 -18.07
C THR A 2 -29.60 -5.67 -18.53
N GLN A 3 -29.75 -6.99 -18.61
CA GLN A 3 -30.98 -7.64 -19.08
C GLN A 3 -32.06 -7.83 -17.99
N MET A 4 -31.67 -7.81 -16.70
CA MET A 4 -32.62 -7.92 -15.58
C MET A 4 -33.26 -6.57 -15.21
N LYS A 5 -32.64 -5.45 -15.59
CA LYS A 5 -33.22 -4.11 -15.37
C LYS A 5 -34.28 -3.73 -16.41
N SER A 6 -34.34 -4.43 -17.56
CA SER A 6 -35.34 -4.19 -18.62
C SER A 6 -36.67 -4.88 -18.35
N GLU A 7 -36.63 -5.99 -17.61
CA GLU A 7 -37.82 -6.54 -16.96
C GLU A 7 -37.97 -5.84 -15.61
N ARG A 8 -39.18 -5.69 -15.06
CA ARG A 8 -39.41 -4.92 -13.82
C ARG A 8 -38.88 -5.61 -12.55
N PHE A 9 -37.67 -6.15 -12.60
CA PHE A 9 -36.98 -6.73 -11.47
C PHE A 9 -36.51 -5.60 -10.56
N VAL A 10 -37.17 -5.48 -9.42
CA VAL A 10 -36.75 -4.57 -8.36
C VAL A 10 -35.56 -5.22 -7.68
N PHE A 11 -34.37 -4.67 -7.89
CA PHE A 11 -33.19 -5.08 -7.14
C PHE A 11 -33.36 -4.64 -5.68
N PRO A 12 -33.11 -5.53 -4.71
CA PRO A 12 -33.15 -5.15 -3.30
C PRO A 12 -32.09 -4.08 -3.02
N ASP A 13 -32.33 -3.26 -2.00
CA ASP A 13 -31.32 -2.31 -1.51
C ASP A 13 -30.09 -3.09 -1.05
N VAL A 14 -29.01 -2.99 -1.83
CA VAL A 14 -27.71 -3.54 -1.50
C VAL A 14 -27.08 -2.69 -0.40
N LYS A 15 -26.86 -3.29 0.76
CA LYS A 15 -26.07 -2.67 1.83
C LYS A 15 -24.61 -2.67 1.42
N GLU A 16 -23.86 -1.62 1.78
CA GLU A 16 -22.43 -1.52 1.44
C GLU A 16 -21.63 -2.74 1.92
N SER A 17 -21.97 -3.28 3.10
CA SER A 17 -21.38 -4.51 3.65
C SER A 17 -21.50 -5.72 2.73
N ASP A 18 -22.61 -5.83 1.99
CA ASP A 18 -22.91 -6.96 1.13
C ASP A 18 -22.16 -6.86 -0.21
N ALA A 19 -21.64 -5.67 -0.53
CA ALA A 19 -20.83 -5.40 -1.71
C ALA A 19 -19.31 -5.38 -1.42
N MET A 20 -18.90 -5.53 -0.16
CA MET A 20 -17.48 -5.63 0.20
C MET A 20 -16.94 -7.02 -0.15
N PHE A 21 -16.07 -7.11 -1.15
CA PHE A 21 -15.30 -8.33 -1.40
C PHE A 21 -14.00 -8.29 -0.58
N SER A 22 -13.64 -9.40 0.04
CA SER A 22 -12.34 -9.52 0.70
C SER A 22 -11.24 -9.52 -0.35
N ALA A 23 -10.27 -8.62 -0.21
CA ALA A 23 -9.07 -8.66 -1.05
C ALA A 23 -8.26 -9.91 -0.73
N GLU A 24 -7.77 -10.58 -1.78
CA GLU A 24 -6.82 -11.68 -1.70
C GLU A 24 -5.48 -11.14 -1.18
N THR A 25 -4.77 -11.94 -0.37
CA THR A 25 -3.45 -11.55 0.13
C THR A 25 -2.43 -11.51 -1.01
N ALA A 26 -1.60 -10.48 -1.04
CA ALA A 26 -0.56 -10.35 -2.06
C ALA A 26 0.47 -11.49 -1.96
N PRO A 27 0.93 -12.03 -3.10
CA PRO A 27 1.94 -13.08 -3.08
C PRO A 27 3.27 -12.55 -2.54
N SER A 28 4.02 -13.43 -1.89
CA SER A 28 5.40 -13.14 -1.49
C SER A 28 6.28 -12.89 -2.71
N TRP A 29 7.29 -12.03 -2.55
CA TRP A 29 8.24 -11.76 -3.61
C TRP A 29 9.28 -12.86 -3.68
N ALA A 30 9.52 -13.38 -4.88
CA ALA A 30 10.53 -14.39 -5.13
C ALA A 30 11.86 -13.71 -5.50
N ASP A 31 12.91 -14.01 -4.75
CA ASP A 31 14.27 -13.56 -5.06
C ASP A 31 15.00 -14.59 -5.94
N ALA A 32 14.85 -14.44 -7.26
CA ALA A 32 15.58 -15.26 -8.23
C ALA A 32 16.85 -14.54 -8.72
N GLU A 33 17.86 -15.31 -9.12
CA GLU A 33 19.08 -14.79 -9.78
C GLU A 33 18.86 -14.48 -11.26
N GLU A 34 17.78 -15.00 -11.85
CA GLU A 34 17.43 -14.84 -13.26
C GLU A 34 16.01 -14.33 -13.44
N CYS A 35 15.76 -13.71 -14.60
CA CYS A 35 14.41 -13.31 -14.99
C CYS A 35 13.50 -14.53 -15.20
N SER A 36 12.35 -14.55 -14.55
CA SER A 36 11.39 -15.67 -14.62
C SER A 36 10.78 -15.86 -16.02
N HIS A 37 10.89 -14.86 -16.91
CA HIS A 37 10.40 -14.93 -18.29
C HIS A 37 11.50 -15.22 -19.30
N CYS A 38 12.52 -14.37 -19.39
CA CYS A 38 13.58 -14.49 -20.40
C CYS A 38 14.83 -15.25 -19.92
N ARG A 39 14.88 -15.70 -18.66
CA ARG A 39 16.00 -16.46 -18.05
C ARG A 39 17.36 -15.76 -18.06
N ASN A 40 17.41 -14.50 -18.47
CA ASN A 40 18.59 -13.68 -18.36
C ASN A 40 18.94 -13.42 -16.89
N SER A 41 20.19 -13.69 -16.50
CA SER A 41 20.70 -13.40 -15.16
C SER A 41 20.67 -11.90 -14.85
N PHE A 42 20.34 -11.58 -13.60
CA PHE A 42 20.43 -10.24 -13.07
C PHE A 42 21.89 -9.85 -12.85
N THR A 43 22.22 -8.60 -13.15
CA THR A 43 23.57 -8.03 -13.01
C THR A 43 23.44 -6.61 -12.47
N PHE A 44 24.56 -5.94 -12.21
CA PHE A 44 24.54 -4.52 -11.80
C PHE A 44 23.80 -3.61 -12.80
N PHE A 45 23.87 -3.92 -14.10
CA PHE A 45 23.16 -3.19 -15.15
C PHE A 45 21.73 -3.70 -15.37
N ARG A 46 21.47 -5.00 -15.14
CA ARG A 46 20.13 -5.60 -15.25
C ARG A 46 19.55 -5.84 -13.85
N ARG A 47 18.89 -4.81 -13.31
CA ARG A 47 18.27 -4.85 -11.98
C ARG A 47 17.03 -5.76 -11.95
N ARG A 48 16.78 -6.34 -10.77
CA ARG A 48 15.60 -7.16 -10.47
C ARG A 48 14.37 -6.29 -10.22
N HIS A 49 13.23 -6.72 -10.75
CA HIS A 49 11.92 -6.10 -10.54
C HIS A 49 10.87 -7.16 -10.21
N HIS A 50 10.02 -6.89 -9.22
CA HIS A 50 8.95 -7.81 -8.84
C HIS A 50 7.62 -7.45 -9.50
N CYS A 51 6.89 -8.48 -9.95
CA CYS A 51 5.49 -8.37 -10.36
C CYS A 51 4.61 -8.33 -9.11
N ARG A 52 3.77 -7.31 -8.95
CA ARG A 52 2.89 -7.20 -7.76
C ARG A 52 1.72 -8.19 -7.79
N ALA A 53 1.39 -8.75 -8.96
CA ALA A 53 0.31 -9.70 -9.12
C ALA A 53 0.72 -11.15 -8.83
N CYS A 54 1.96 -11.56 -9.16
CA CYS A 54 2.43 -12.94 -8.98
C CYS A 54 3.68 -13.09 -8.11
N GLY A 55 4.33 -12.00 -7.70
CA GLY A 55 5.52 -12.03 -6.84
C GLY A 55 6.83 -12.39 -7.52
N GLY A 56 6.81 -12.89 -8.77
CA GLY A 56 8.01 -13.31 -9.49
C GLY A 56 9.02 -12.19 -9.78
N SER A 57 10.28 -12.59 -9.99
CA SER A 57 11.42 -11.74 -10.36
C SER A 57 11.56 -11.58 -11.87
N PHE A 58 11.63 -10.34 -12.36
CA PHE A 58 11.69 -10.00 -13.78
C PHE A 58 12.69 -8.87 -14.07
N CYS A 59 13.20 -8.79 -15.30
CA CYS A 59 13.91 -7.61 -15.79
C CYS A 59 12.93 -6.51 -16.25
N HIS A 60 13.46 -5.32 -16.54
CA HIS A 60 12.66 -4.17 -16.97
C HIS A 60 11.83 -4.48 -18.23
N GLU A 61 12.45 -5.10 -19.23
CA GLU A 61 11.83 -5.48 -20.51
C GLU A 61 10.71 -6.51 -20.38
N CYS A 62 10.78 -7.38 -19.37
CA CYS A 62 9.77 -8.42 -19.12
C CYS A 62 8.63 -7.95 -18.23
N SER A 63 8.76 -6.79 -17.58
CA SER A 63 7.76 -6.22 -16.69
C SER A 63 7.51 -4.72 -16.93
N PRO A 64 7.34 -4.23 -18.17
CA PRO A 64 7.19 -2.80 -18.46
C PRO A 64 5.79 -2.26 -18.14
N PHE A 65 4.84 -3.15 -17.82
CA PHE A 65 3.43 -2.80 -17.72
C PHE A 65 3.03 -2.35 -16.31
N MET A 66 2.10 -1.40 -16.26
CA MET A 66 1.47 -0.90 -15.04
C MET A 66 -0.05 -1.06 -15.18
N ILE A 67 -0.71 -1.67 -14.19
CA ILE A 67 -2.17 -1.88 -14.18
C ILE A 67 -2.64 -1.96 -12.72
N PRO A 68 -3.87 -1.52 -12.38
CA PRO A 68 -4.40 -1.77 -11.05
C PRO A 68 -4.70 -3.26 -10.85
N VAL A 69 -4.57 -3.73 -9.62
CA VAL A 69 -4.90 -5.11 -9.22
C VAL A 69 -5.88 -5.09 -8.04
N PRO A 70 -7.17 -4.77 -8.28
CA PRO A 70 -8.16 -4.59 -7.21
C PRO A 70 -8.38 -5.85 -6.37
N LYS A 71 -8.22 -7.04 -6.97
CA LYS A 71 -8.35 -8.34 -6.27
C LYS A 71 -7.42 -8.45 -5.06
N ILE A 72 -6.25 -7.82 -5.13
CA ILE A 72 -5.22 -7.85 -4.09
C ILE A 72 -5.20 -6.52 -3.29
N GLY A 73 -6.18 -5.63 -3.53
CA GLY A 73 -6.26 -4.32 -2.88
C GLY A 73 -5.37 -3.23 -3.51
N PHE A 74 -4.78 -3.46 -4.68
CA PHE A 74 -4.05 -2.42 -5.41
C PHE A 74 -4.98 -1.63 -6.33
N GLU A 75 -5.57 -0.56 -5.82
CA GLU A 75 -6.40 0.36 -6.62
C GLU A 75 -5.57 1.22 -7.59
N ARG A 76 -4.31 1.48 -7.21
CA ARG A 76 -3.34 2.24 -8.01
C ARG A 76 -2.68 1.33 -9.04
N GLU A 77 -2.22 1.91 -10.14
CA GLU A 77 -1.42 1.15 -11.10
C GLU A 77 -0.11 0.66 -10.47
N VAL A 78 0.14 -0.64 -10.58
CA VAL A 78 1.34 -1.30 -10.07
C VAL A 78 2.02 -2.11 -11.17
N ARG A 79 3.32 -2.34 -11.01
CA ARG A 79 4.11 -3.08 -12.00
C ARG A 79 3.70 -4.54 -12.06
N VAL A 80 3.45 -5.02 -13.28
CA VAL A 80 3.14 -6.42 -13.54
C VAL A 80 4.00 -6.97 -14.67
N CYS A 81 4.23 -8.29 -14.66
CA CYS A 81 4.86 -8.97 -15.78
C CYS A 81 3.91 -9.06 -16.98
N ARG A 82 4.45 -9.35 -18.17
CA ARG A 82 3.66 -9.50 -19.40
C ARG A 82 2.48 -10.48 -19.25
N VAL A 83 2.70 -11.63 -18.59
CA VAL A 83 1.68 -12.66 -18.40
C VAL A 83 0.50 -12.12 -17.59
N CYS A 84 0.78 -11.57 -16.40
CA CYS A 84 -0.26 -10.98 -15.55
C CYS A 84 -0.96 -9.80 -16.22
N TYR A 85 -0.25 -8.99 -17.00
CA TYR A 85 -0.89 -7.89 -17.74
C TYR A 85 -1.96 -8.40 -18.72
N VAL A 86 -1.67 -9.45 -19.49
CA VAL A 86 -2.63 -10.05 -20.43
C VAL A 86 -3.83 -10.66 -19.68
N GLU A 87 -3.63 -11.24 -18.50
CA GLU A 87 -4.71 -11.80 -17.70
C GLU A 87 -5.61 -10.71 -17.08
N LEU A 88 -5.02 -9.64 -16.56
CA LEU A 88 -5.71 -8.56 -15.87
C LEU A 88 -6.35 -7.53 -16.81
N SER A 89 -5.85 -7.42 -18.05
CA SER A 89 -6.40 -6.53 -19.08
C SER A 89 -7.65 -7.07 -19.76
N LYS A 90 -7.96 -8.36 -19.61
CA LYS A 90 -9.19 -8.95 -20.13
C LYS A 90 -10.39 -8.20 -19.52
N PRO A 91 -11.35 -7.73 -20.32
CA PRO A 91 -12.55 -7.09 -19.80
C PRO A 91 -13.34 -8.12 -19.01
N THR A 92 -13.27 -8.05 -17.68
CA THR A 92 -14.26 -8.69 -16.82
C THR A 92 -15.61 -8.09 -17.16
N THR A 93 -16.61 -8.94 -17.35
CA THR A 93 -18.01 -8.62 -17.69
C THR A 93 -18.77 -7.87 -16.59
N GLU A 94 -18.06 -7.30 -15.62
CA GLU A 94 -18.62 -6.57 -14.48
C GLU A 94 -18.35 -5.06 -14.63
N PRO A 95 -19.35 -4.21 -14.39
CA PRO A 95 -19.23 -2.77 -14.58
C PRO A 95 -18.25 -2.16 -13.57
N LYS A 96 -17.09 -1.72 -14.06
CA LYS A 96 -16.12 -0.92 -13.27
C LYS A 96 -16.78 0.40 -12.87
N PRO A 97 -16.84 0.78 -11.57
CA PRO A 97 -17.15 2.16 -11.20
C PRO A 97 -16.05 3.06 -11.79
N LYS A 98 -16.46 4.04 -12.60
CA LYS A 98 -15.54 5.02 -13.19
C LYS A 98 -15.03 5.94 -12.08
N LEU A 99 -13.97 5.56 -11.38
CA LEU A 99 -13.23 6.52 -10.56
C LEU A 99 -12.43 7.39 -11.53
N LYS A 100 -12.84 8.66 -11.65
CA LYS A 100 -12.17 9.66 -12.47
C LYS A 100 -10.71 9.77 -12.00
N SER A 101 -9.77 9.34 -12.84
CA SER A 101 -8.36 9.67 -12.69
C SER A 101 -8.21 11.18 -12.80
N LYS A 102 -8.03 11.87 -11.67
CA LYS A 102 -7.60 13.28 -11.68
C LYS A 102 -6.24 13.35 -12.39
N PRO A 103 -6.04 14.24 -13.37
CA PRO A 103 -4.72 14.51 -13.90
C PRO A 103 -3.87 15.15 -12.79
N LYS A 104 -2.60 14.76 -12.74
CA LYS A 104 -1.56 15.29 -11.86
C LYS A 104 -1.48 16.83 -11.98
N PRO A 105 -1.66 17.61 -10.90
CA PRO A 105 -1.38 19.03 -10.93
C PRO A 105 0.06 19.29 -10.48
N THR A 106 0.87 19.75 -11.42
CA THR A 106 1.97 20.67 -11.15
C THR A 106 1.38 22.06 -10.94
N THR A 107 1.77 22.71 -9.84
CA THR A 107 1.66 24.13 -9.44
C THR A 107 0.95 24.32 -8.10
N LYS A 108 1.62 25.11 -7.27
CA LYS A 108 1.30 25.52 -5.91
C LYS A 108 0.06 26.42 -5.94
N GLU A 109 -0.99 26.06 -5.23
CA GLU A 109 -2.06 26.96 -4.80
C GLU A 109 -2.65 26.42 -3.48
N GLU A 110 -3.06 27.37 -2.66
CA GLU A 110 -3.30 27.31 -1.22
C GLU A 110 -4.75 26.94 -0.88
N SER A 111 -4.97 26.48 0.36
CA SER A 111 -6.24 26.36 1.10
C SER A 111 -7.23 25.24 0.77
N ASP A 112 -7.33 24.26 1.68
CA ASP A 112 -8.55 23.94 2.45
C ASP A 112 -8.25 22.80 3.44
N LEU A 113 -7.44 23.10 4.48
CA LEU A 113 -7.35 22.26 5.68
C LEU A 113 -7.81 23.08 6.90
N PRO A 114 -8.67 22.52 7.78
CA PRO A 114 -9.13 23.21 8.98
C PRO A 114 -7.97 23.69 9.86
N LYS A 115 -8.01 24.94 10.33
CA LYS A 115 -6.96 25.53 11.20
C LYS A 115 -6.72 24.72 12.48
N GLU A 116 -7.76 24.07 12.97
CA GLU A 116 -7.71 23.18 14.15
C GLU A 116 -6.74 21.99 13.94
N TYR A 117 -6.55 21.54 12.69
CA TYR A 117 -5.61 20.47 12.36
C TYR A 117 -4.15 20.96 12.33
N LEU A 118 -3.92 22.19 11.84
CA LEU A 118 -2.60 22.82 11.78
C LEU A 118 -2.06 23.16 13.17
N GLU A 119 -2.96 23.49 14.10
CA GLU A 119 -2.62 23.81 15.50
C GLU A 119 -2.56 22.57 16.40
N SER A 120 -2.85 21.37 15.87
CA SER A 120 -2.70 20.14 16.65
C SER A 120 -1.22 19.85 16.92
N SER A 121 -0.88 19.44 18.14
CA SER A 121 0.48 19.04 18.51
C SER A 121 1.03 17.90 17.64
N LEU A 122 0.15 17.18 16.93
CA LEU A 122 0.50 16.13 15.96
C LEU A 122 1.04 16.71 14.64
N ALA A 123 0.56 17.87 14.19
CA ALA A 123 0.96 18.49 12.92
C ALA A 123 2.34 19.16 13.00
N GLN A 124 2.78 19.56 14.19
CA GLN A 124 4.15 20.04 14.44
C GLN A 124 5.16 18.91 14.57
N GLN A 125 4.71 17.65 14.64
CA GLN A 125 5.58 16.49 14.66
C GLN A 125 6.01 16.16 13.22
N SER A 126 7.13 16.77 12.82
CA SER A 126 7.82 16.55 11.55
C SER A 126 7.91 15.05 11.20
N GLN A 127 7.12 14.58 10.24
CA GLN A 127 7.22 13.24 9.62
C GLN A 127 8.24 13.21 8.48
N VAL A 128 9.42 13.77 8.70
CA VAL A 128 10.57 13.51 7.86
C VAL A 128 11.44 12.51 8.63
N PRO A 129 11.69 11.29 8.12
CA PRO A 129 12.71 10.43 8.70
C PRO A 129 14.08 11.10 8.54
N LEU A 130 14.45 11.95 9.48
CA LEU A 130 15.83 12.21 9.77
C LEU A 130 16.41 10.88 10.22
N LYS A 131 17.45 10.39 9.52
CA LYS A 131 18.24 9.26 10.02
C LYS A 131 18.83 9.71 11.34
N LYS A 132 18.14 9.40 12.44
CA LYS A 132 18.59 9.64 13.80
C LYS A 132 19.96 8.97 13.94
N SER A 133 20.93 9.69 14.48
CA SER A 133 22.29 9.14 14.62
C SER A 133 22.28 7.95 15.60
N GLU A 134 23.28 7.08 15.53
CA GLU A 134 23.39 5.95 16.46
C GLU A 134 23.43 6.40 17.92
N ASP A 135 24.02 7.58 18.19
CA ASP A 135 24.05 8.20 19.52
C ASP A 135 22.67 8.64 19.99
N GLU A 136 21.86 9.27 19.12
CA GLU A 136 20.51 9.71 19.46
C GLU A 136 19.54 8.53 19.67
N ILE A 137 19.76 7.41 18.96
CA ILE A 137 18.99 6.17 19.17
C ILE A 137 19.31 5.58 20.54
N ARG A 138 20.60 5.51 20.88
CA ARG A 138 21.08 5.01 22.17
C ARG A 138 20.54 5.85 23.34
N GLU A 139 20.60 7.18 23.25
CA GLU A 139 20.06 8.06 24.29
C GLU A 139 18.55 7.88 24.50
N GLU A 140 17.79 7.64 23.43
CA GLU A 140 16.36 7.39 23.54
C GLU A 140 16.04 6.01 24.15
N GLU A 141 16.81 4.98 23.81
CA GLU A 141 16.70 3.66 24.43
C GLU A 141 17.04 3.72 25.92
N GLU A 142 18.09 4.46 26.30
CA GLU A 142 18.46 4.69 27.70
C GLU A 142 17.38 5.45 28.46
N PHE A 143 16.78 6.47 27.84
CA PHE A 143 15.68 7.22 28.44
C PHE A 143 14.41 6.36 28.63
N GLN A 144 14.07 5.53 27.66
CA GLN A 144 12.93 4.60 27.78
C GLN A 144 13.15 3.57 28.89
N LEU A 145 14.37 3.05 29.02
CA LEU A 145 14.72 2.12 30.08
C LEU A 145 14.59 2.78 31.47
N ALA A 146 15.05 4.02 31.63
CA ALA A 146 14.94 4.76 32.89
C ALA A 146 13.47 5.02 33.29
N MET A 147 12.60 5.37 32.34
CA MET A 147 11.17 5.51 32.61
C MET A 147 10.52 4.19 33.04
N ALA A 148 10.87 3.08 32.40
CA ALA A 148 10.33 1.76 32.74
C ALA A 148 10.75 1.33 34.16
N LEU A 149 12.01 1.54 34.53
CA LEU A 149 12.50 1.26 35.87
C LEU A 149 11.80 2.14 36.91
N SER A 150 11.69 3.45 36.67
CA SER A 150 10.99 4.37 37.57
C SER A 150 9.53 3.97 37.79
N LYS A 151 8.83 3.55 36.72
CA LYS A 151 7.45 3.05 36.82
C LYS A 151 7.38 1.77 37.64
N SER A 152 8.29 0.82 37.41
CA SER A 152 8.34 -0.44 38.17
C SER A 152 8.64 -0.19 39.66
N GLU A 153 9.52 0.75 39.99
CA GLU A 153 9.81 1.15 41.36
C GLU A 153 8.62 1.83 42.04
N ALA A 154 7.86 2.64 41.30
CA ALA A 154 6.64 3.26 41.79
C ALA A 154 5.56 2.20 42.09
N GLU A 155 5.35 1.26 41.17
CA GLU A 155 4.42 0.13 41.33
C GLU A 155 4.80 -0.75 42.54
N LEU A 156 6.09 -0.98 42.77
CA LEU A 156 6.56 -1.73 43.96
C LEU A 156 6.33 -0.97 45.26
N LYS A 157 6.50 0.36 45.27
CA LYS A 157 6.19 1.19 46.45
C LYS A 157 4.71 1.17 46.78
N GLU A 158 3.84 1.20 45.78
CA GLU A 158 2.39 1.08 45.96
C GLU A 158 1.98 -0.30 46.50
N GLN A 159 2.68 -1.37 46.10
CA GLN A 159 2.43 -2.72 46.63
C GLN A 159 2.96 -2.93 48.05
N GLN A 160 3.87 -2.07 48.51
CA GLN A 160 4.48 -2.12 49.85
C GLN A 160 3.83 -1.15 50.85
N SER A 161 2.88 -0.32 50.42
CA SER A 161 2.05 0.56 51.26
C SER A 161 0.70 -0.07 51.60
#